data_AF-A0A7S1IJC7-F1
#
_entry.id   AF-A0A7S1IJC7-F1
#
_cell.length_a   1.000
_cell.length_b   1.000
_cell.length_c   1.000
_cell.angle_alpha   90.00
_cell.angle_beta   90.00
_cell.angle_gamma   90.00
#
_symmetry.space_group_name_H-M   'P 1'
#
loop_
_entity.id
_entity.type
_entity.pdbx_description
1 polymer ?
#
loop_
_entity_poly.entity_id
_entity_poly.type
_entity_poly.pdbx_seq_one_letter_code
_entity_poly.pdbx_strand_id
1 'polypeptide(L)'
;AIDCMQHNDAPIQHHEEVCDCVDCSQIHTCNAIAKGSTSCEICGASVEGSNATSSSPSSPIAKLDPTADYLALSVLPDVPLEIAAEFVEEQPQSAGFFSIVGPPQVLRILQRLVETNGVSLNGHLSSKSQVMVPASSRKSLGIPATAYTYCFIHPMEHVRHYLHGLQLSKHEWASVLLMGGYAYFDNTSRLLAVNAITLAPSDTGLVLVGHEVHNAQAALDVLQRSGRLVETAEDLRHAGFDAFGWVHGANPAIGWPQGETFDGCPLSVGDSYYHGAFVYYRKGVAMPRQCANTGVNEEHGESGGADPQNPGQDHMY
;
A
#
# COMPACT_ATOMS: atom_id res chain seq x y z
N ALA A 1 -3.89 -59.84 18.83
CA ALA A 1 -3.92 -58.87 17.72
C ALA A 1 -2.98 -57.75 18.10
N ILE A 2 -1.92 -57.57 17.32
CA ILE A 2 -0.81 -56.66 17.54
C ILE A 2 -1.14 -55.30 16.90
N ASP A 3 -0.49 -54.26 17.42
CA ASP A 3 -0.36 -52.87 16.95
C ASP A 3 -1.39 -51.80 17.37
N CYS A 4 -0.89 -50.84 18.14
CA CYS A 4 -1.38 -49.47 18.21
C CYS A 4 -0.19 -48.50 18.15
N MET A 5 0.01 -48.00 16.93
CA MET A 5 0.33 -46.63 16.50
C MET A 5 1.52 -45.89 17.14
N GLN A 6 2.51 -45.68 16.27
CA GLN A 6 3.62 -44.75 16.38
C GLN A 6 3.16 -43.28 16.38
N HIS A 7 3.92 -42.47 17.12
CA HIS A 7 3.88 -41.01 17.12
C HIS A 7 4.26 -40.44 15.74
N ASN A 8 3.46 -39.47 15.26
CA ASN A 8 3.86 -38.56 14.19
C ASN A 8 4.58 -37.36 14.81
N ASP A 9 5.91 -37.34 14.73
CA ASP A 9 6.70 -36.13 14.95
C ASP A 9 6.64 -35.27 13.69
N ALA A 10 6.16 -34.03 13.83
CA ALA A 10 6.23 -33.04 12.76
C ALA A 10 7.69 -32.59 12.55
N PRO A 11 8.12 -32.30 11.30
CA PRO A 11 9.48 -31.86 11.04
C PRO A 11 9.75 -30.48 11.65
N ILE A 12 10.81 -30.39 12.45
CA ILE A 12 11.35 -29.14 12.98
C ILE A 12 11.93 -28.36 11.79
N GLN A 13 11.31 -27.23 11.43
CA GLN A 13 11.89 -26.29 10.47
C GLN A 13 13.06 -25.56 11.15
N HIS A 14 14.28 -25.79 10.67
CA HIS A 14 15.44 -25.00 11.07
C HIS A 14 15.35 -23.62 10.42
N HIS A 15 15.03 -22.60 11.21
CA HIS A 15 15.13 -21.21 10.76
C HIS A 15 16.61 -20.83 10.62
N GLU A 16 17.06 -20.60 9.40
CA GLU A 16 18.36 -19.98 9.15
C GLU A 16 18.25 -18.49 9.46
N GLU A 17 18.79 -18.06 10.59
CA GLU A 17 18.94 -16.64 10.88
C GLU A 17 19.87 -16.01 9.85
N VAL A 18 19.63 -14.74 9.51
CA VAL A 18 20.37 -14.02 8.48
C VAL A 18 21.03 -12.78 9.11
N CYS A 19 22.31 -12.59 8.82
CA CYS A 19 23.21 -11.60 9.41
C CYS A 19 23.74 -10.64 8.29
N ASP A 20 23.64 -9.32 8.48
CA ASP A 20 24.14 -8.29 7.54
C ASP A 20 25.57 -7.86 7.90
N CYS A 21 26.52 -8.02 6.97
CA CYS A 21 27.89 -7.53 7.15
C CYS A 21 27.95 -6.02 6.86
N VAL A 22 28.18 -5.23 7.91
CA VAL A 22 28.20 -3.76 7.85
C VAL A 22 29.19 -3.20 6.82
N ASP A 23 30.33 -3.86 6.62
CA ASP A 23 31.42 -3.33 5.78
C ASP A 23 31.29 -3.62 4.29
N CYS A 24 30.63 -4.73 3.92
CA CYS A 24 30.45 -5.09 2.51
C CYS A 24 28.99 -5.17 2.07
N SER A 25 28.06 -4.90 2.98
CA SER A 25 26.61 -4.99 2.78
C SER A 25 26.17 -6.34 2.19
N GLN A 26 26.92 -7.40 2.51
CA GLN A 26 26.58 -8.75 2.11
C GLN A 26 25.79 -9.43 3.23
N ILE A 27 24.75 -10.14 2.82
CA ILE A 27 23.89 -10.91 3.68
C ILE A 27 24.42 -12.34 3.79
N HIS A 28 24.55 -12.84 5.02
CA HIS A 28 25.06 -14.17 5.36
C HIS A 28 24.00 -14.96 6.15
N THR A 29 23.91 -16.27 5.96
CA THR A 29 23.20 -17.12 6.92
C THR A 29 24.05 -17.26 8.18
N CYS A 30 23.48 -16.96 9.34
CA CYS A 30 24.19 -16.94 10.62
C CYS A 30 24.75 -18.33 10.99
N ASN A 31 24.28 -19.44 10.39
CA ASN A 31 24.92 -20.75 10.48
C ASN A 31 26.36 -20.78 9.93
N ALA A 32 26.70 -19.91 8.96
CA ALA A 32 28.09 -19.74 8.48
C ALA A 32 28.96 -19.01 9.51
N ILE A 33 28.38 -18.08 10.28
CA ILE A 33 29.07 -17.29 11.31
C ILE A 33 29.17 -18.08 12.63
N ALA A 34 28.15 -18.89 12.95
CA ALA A 34 28.03 -19.67 14.19
C ALA A 34 29.06 -20.79 14.36
N LYS A 35 29.87 -21.09 13.34
CA LYS A 35 31.06 -21.97 13.47
C LYS A 35 32.31 -21.22 14.00
N GLY A 36 32.12 -20.26 14.90
CA GLY A 36 33.20 -19.54 15.56
C GLY A 36 33.99 -18.57 14.67
N SER A 37 33.47 -18.24 13.49
CA SER A 37 34.06 -17.20 12.63
C SER A 37 33.47 -15.86 13.00
N THR A 38 34.27 -14.98 13.61
CA THR A 38 33.90 -13.58 13.84
C THR A 38 34.16 -12.71 12.62
N SER A 39 34.31 -13.26 11.42
CA SER A 39 34.67 -12.52 10.21
C SER A 39 33.83 -12.90 8.99
N CYS A 40 33.43 -11.90 8.22
CA CYS A 40 32.78 -12.08 6.92
C CYS A 40 33.72 -12.81 5.95
N GLU A 41 33.27 -13.93 5.37
CA GLU A 41 34.08 -14.73 4.44
C GLU A 41 34.42 -14.02 3.12
N ILE A 42 33.73 -12.93 2.79
CA ILE A 42 33.91 -12.19 1.53
C ILE A 42 34.91 -11.05 1.69
N CYS A 43 34.74 -10.21 2.70
CA CYS A 43 35.59 -9.03 2.90
C CYS A 43 36.61 -9.17 4.04
N GLY A 44 36.53 -10.25 4.83
CA GLY A 44 37.38 -10.47 6.00
C GLY A 44 37.09 -9.56 7.19
N ALA A 45 36.09 -8.68 7.10
CA ALA A 45 35.76 -7.76 8.16
C ALA A 45 35.18 -8.47 9.38
N SER A 46 35.54 -8.00 10.58
CA SER A 46 35.08 -8.61 11.82
C SER A 46 33.58 -8.32 11.99
N VAL A 47 32.76 -9.36 12.02
CA VAL A 47 31.36 -9.27 12.44
C VAL A 47 31.40 -9.09 13.95
N GLU A 48 31.21 -7.87 14.44
CA GLU A 48 31.04 -7.64 15.88
C GLU A 48 29.82 -8.45 16.32
N GLY A 49 30.09 -9.56 17.02
CA GLY A 49 29.06 -10.35 17.66
C GLY A 49 28.35 -9.46 18.65
N SER A 50 27.15 -9.01 18.29
CA SER A 50 26.21 -8.44 19.24
C SER A 50 25.96 -9.52 20.29
N ASN A 51 26.65 -9.40 21.44
CA ASN A 51 26.31 -10.15 22.63
C ASN A 51 24.81 -10.00 22.83
N ALA A 52 24.08 -11.10 22.65
CA ALA A 52 22.65 -11.16 22.82
C ALA A 52 22.29 -10.97 24.30
N THR A 53 22.36 -9.74 24.80
CA THR A 53 21.38 -9.30 25.78
C THR A 53 20.06 -9.23 25.02
N SER A 54 19.17 -10.16 25.33
CA SER A 54 17.83 -10.33 24.80
C SER A 54 16.90 -9.16 25.17
N SER A 55 17.28 -7.92 24.85
CA SER A 55 16.32 -6.85 24.68
C SER A 55 15.81 -6.97 23.26
N SER A 56 14.66 -7.63 23.09
CA SER A 56 13.87 -7.52 21.86
C SER A 56 13.88 -6.05 21.43
N PRO A 57 14.31 -5.70 20.21
CA PRO A 57 14.10 -4.34 19.72
C PRO A 57 12.60 -4.12 19.79
N SER A 58 12.16 -3.25 20.69
CA SER A 58 10.78 -2.84 20.79
C SER A 58 10.38 -2.37 19.40
N SER A 59 9.50 -3.13 18.72
CA SER A 59 9.02 -2.75 17.39
C SER A 59 8.65 -1.27 17.43
N PRO A 60 9.11 -0.44 16.48
CA PRO A 60 8.73 0.98 16.42
C PRO A 60 7.21 1.19 16.31
N ILE A 61 6.46 0.11 16.06
CA ILE A 61 5.00 -0.02 16.00
C ILE A 61 4.34 -0.01 17.39
N ALA A 62 5.08 -0.27 18.48
CA ALA A 62 4.55 -0.41 19.84
C ALA A 62 3.97 0.89 20.46
N LYS A 63 3.77 1.94 19.66
CA LYS A 63 3.10 3.19 20.06
C LYS A 63 2.04 3.65 19.05
N LEU A 64 1.45 2.72 18.29
CA LEU A 64 0.17 3.02 17.68
C LEU A 64 -0.86 3.11 18.79
N ASP A 65 -1.27 4.34 19.11
CA ASP A 65 -2.37 4.60 20.02
C ASP A 65 -3.64 3.99 19.39
N PRO A 66 -4.20 2.90 19.95
CA PRO A 66 -5.38 2.25 19.38
C PRO A 66 -6.62 3.16 19.43
N THR A 67 -6.55 4.28 20.17
CA THR A 67 -7.57 5.32 20.26
C THR A 67 -7.32 6.50 19.33
N ALA A 68 -6.17 6.57 18.64
CA ALA A 68 -5.95 7.62 17.66
C ALA A 68 -6.87 7.42 16.45
N ASP A 69 -7.59 8.48 16.09
CA ASP A 69 -8.45 8.53 14.90
C ASP A 69 -7.65 8.62 13.59
N TYR A 70 -6.31 8.66 13.66
CA TYR A 70 -5.43 8.77 12.50
C TYR A 70 -4.12 8.00 12.70
N LEU A 71 -3.56 7.56 11.58
CA LEU A 71 -2.26 6.91 11.49
C LEU A 71 -1.31 7.84 10.72
N ALA A 72 -0.36 8.44 11.41
CA ALA A 72 0.67 9.25 10.76
C ALA A 72 1.75 8.33 10.16
N LEU A 73 1.83 8.30 8.83
CA LEU A 73 2.89 7.63 8.11
C LEU A 73 3.82 8.68 7.51
N SER A 74 5.05 8.28 7.22
CA SER A 74 6.03 9.09 6.50
C SER A 74 6.27 8.47 5.14
N VAL A 75 6.68 9.30 4.18
CA VAL A 75 7.07 8.89 2.84
C VAL A 75 8.57 9.11 2.69
N LEU A 76 9.27 8.06 2.28
CA LEU A 76 10.67 8.10 1.92
C LEU A 76 10.78 8.11 0.39
N PRO A 77 11.17 9.25 -0.21
CA PRO A 77 11.15 9.37 -1.66
C PRO A 77 12.34 8.70 -2.33
N ASP A 78 12.15 8.30 -3.58
CA ASP A 78 13.21 7.83 -4.49
C ASP A 78 14.04 6.66 -3.93
N VAL A 79 13.36 5.67 -3.34
CA VAL A 79 14.04 4.48 -2.83
C VAL A 79 14.55 3.61 -3.99
N PRO A 80 15.70 2.95 -3.85
CA PRO A 80 16.33 2.20 -4.93
C PRO A 80 15.61 0.86 -5.17
N LEU A 81 14.48 0.91 -5.87
CA LEU A 81 13.67 -0.25 -6.28
C LEU A 81 13.16 -0.07 -7.71
N GLU A 82 13.42 -1.07 -8.55
CA GLU A 82 12.91 -1.12 -9.91
C GLU A 82 11.91 -2.27 -10.03
N ILE A 83 10.74 -1.95 -10.59
CA ILE A 83 9.66 -2.91 -10.81
C ILE A 83 9.25 -2.93 -12.29
N ALA A 84 8.94 -4.11 -12.81
CA ALA A 84 8.17 -4.26 -14.03
C ALA A 84 6.70 -4.35 -13.65
N ALA A 85 5.91 -3.35 -14.04
CA ALA A 85 4.49 -3.25 -13.70
C ALA A 85 3.62 -3.69 -14.88
N GLU A 86 2.63 -4.54 -14.60
CA GLU A 86 1.68 -5.06 -15.57
C GLU A 86 0.26 -4.66 -15.14
N PHE A 87 -0.51 -4.09 -16.08
CA PHE A 87 -1.89 -3.66 -15.87
C PHE A 87 -2.79 -4.26 -16.94
N VAL A 88 -4.01 -4.65 -16.57
CA VAL A 88 -4.99 -5.17 -17.51
C VAL A 88 -5.73 -3.99 -18.16
N GLU A 89 -5.35 -3.64 -19.39
CA GLU A 89 -5.85 -2.45 -20.10
C GLU A 89 -7.38 -2.42 -20.30
N GLU A 90 -8.02 -3.59 -20.36
CA GLU A 90 -9.46 -3.69 -20.61
C GLU A 90 -10.35 -3.23 -19.44
N GLN A 91 -9.77 -2.98 -18.27
CA GLN A 91 -10.51 -2.58 -17.07
C GLN A 91 -9.82 -1.39 -16.36
N PRO A 92 -10.33 -0.16 -16.51
CA PRO A 92 -9.72 1.07 -15.96
C PRO A 92 -9.53 1.07 -14.44
N GLN A 93 -10.17 0.13 -13.74
CA GLN A 93 -10.13 -0.01 -12.29
C GLN A 93 -9.56 -1.36 -11.84
N SER A 94 -8.95 -2.14 -12.73
CA SER A 94 -8.33 -3.42 -12.36
C SER A 94 -7.06 -3.20 -11.54
N ALA A 95 -6.82 -4.08 -10.58
CA ALA A 95 -5.52 -4.18 -9.91
C ALA A 95 -4.44 -4.55 -10.93
N GLY A 96 -3.23 -4.03 -10.71
CA GLY A 96 -2.05 -4.44 -11.47
C GLY A 96 -1.23 -5.47 -10.70
N PHE A 97 -0.21 -5.99 -11.36
CA PHE A 97 0.82 -6.83 -10.76
C PHE A 97 2.19 -6.20 -11.01
N PHE A 98 3.16 -6.57 -10.20
CA PHE A 98 4.54 -6.22 -10.48
C PHE A 98 5.49 -7.37 -10.19
N SER A 99 6.62 -7.35 -10.87
CA SER A 99 7.81 -8.13 -10.54
C SER A 99 8.95 -7.19 -10.17
N ILE A 100 9.72 -7.54 -9.15
CA ILE A 100 10.95 -6.81 -8.83
C ILE A 100 12.01 -7.18 -9.89
N VAL A 101 12.56 -6.17 -10.57
CA VAL A 101 13.54 -6.36 -11.65
C VAL A 101 14.88 -5.66 -11.38
N GLY A 102 14.98 -4.89 -10.31
CA GLY A 102 16.20 -4.21 -9.95
C GLY A 102 16.09 -3.34 -8.70
N PRO A 103 17.18 -2.62 -8.34
CA PRO A 103 18.50 -2.70 -8.99
C PRO A 103 19.21 -4.05 -8.69
N PRO A 104 20.27 -4.42 -9.42
CA PRO A 104 20.92 -5.74 -9.29
C PRO A 104 21.41 -6.09 -7.88
N GLN A 105 21.74 -5.10 -7.05
CA GLN A 105 22.10 -5.36 -5.65
C GLN A 105 20.90 -5.82 -4.81
N VAL A 106 19.73 -5.22 -5.04
CA VAL A 106 18.49 -5.54 -4.33
C VAL A 106 18.02 -6.92 -4.73
N LEU A 107 18.07 -7.24 -6.03
CA LEU A 107 17.79 -8.59 -6.51
C LEU A 107 18.71 -9.62 -5.85
N ARG A 108 20.03 -9.41 -5.80
CA ARG A 108 20.94 -10.37 -5.17
C ARG A 108 20.62 -10.59 -3.69
N ILE A 109 20.26 -9.53 -2.96
CA ILE A 109 19.84 -9.62 -1.56
C ILE A 109 18.56 -10.45 -1.45
N LEU A 110 17.52 -10.07 -2.22
CA LEU A 110 16.25 -10.75 -2.22
C LEU A 110 16.40 -12.22 -2.60
N GLN A 111 17.10 -12.51 -3.69
CA GLN A 111 17.36 -13.88 -4.14
C GLN A 111 17.99 -14.74 -3.05
N ARG A 112 18.98 -14.23 -2.31
CA ARG A 112 19.55 -14.97 -1.16
C ARG A 112 18.54 -15.22 -0.04
N LEU A 113 17.64 -14.27 0.18
CA LEU A 113 16.61 -14.36 1.22
C LEU A 113 15.46 -15.31 0.83
N VAL A 114 15.03 -15.32 -0.45
CA VAL A 114 13.82 -16.04 -0.90
C VAL A 114 14.03 -17.23 -1.84
N GLU A 115 15.08 -17.29 -2.67
CA GLU A 115 15.27 -18.41 -3.62
C GLU A 115 15.55 -19.73 -2.91
N THR A 116 16.17 -19.70 -1.74
CA THR A 116 16.31 -20.87 -0.85
C THR A 116 14.97 -21.48 -0.47
N ASN A 117 13.86 -20.73 -0.62
CA ASN A 117 12.51 -21.11 -0.22
C ASN A 117 11.52 -21.15 -1.40
N GLY A 118 11.97 -20.91 -2.64
CA GLY A 118 11.11 -20.92 -3.84
C GLY A 118 10.05 -19.80 -3.86
N VAL A 119 10.27 -18.71 -3.14
CA VAL A 119 9.29 -17.64 -2.99
C VAL A 119 9.37 -16.65 -4.15
N SER A 120 8.20 -16.27 -4.70
CA SER A 120 8.11 -15.36 -5.84
C SER A 120 8.33 -13.89 -5.45
N LEU A 121 9.08 -13.16 -6.27
CA LEU A 121 9.31 -11.71 -6.16
C LEU A 121 8.24 -10.87 -6.88
N ASN A 122 7.01 -11.37 -6.89
CA ASN A 122 5.85 -10.72 -7.50
C ASN A 122 4.91 -10.18 -6.43
N GLY A 123 4.27 -9.04 -6.71
CA GLY A 123 3.30 -8.42 -5.81
C GLY A 123 2.16 -7.74 -6.55
N HIS A 124 1.32 -7.04 -5.78
CA HIS A 124 0.11 -6.40 -6.28
C HIS A 124 0.25 -4.88 -6.34
N LEU A 125 -0.38 -4.28 -7.34
CA LEU A 125 -0.52 -2.84 -7.51
C LEU A 125 -1.99 -2.46 -7.43
N SER A 126 -2.29 -1.26 -6.93
CA SER A 126 -3.57 -0.62 -7.20
C SER A 126 -3.70 -0.34 -8.70
N SER A 127 -4.91 -0.01 -9.16
CA SER A 127 -5.09 0.57 -10.49
C SER A 127 -4.22 1.82 -10.65
N LYS A 128 -3.80 2.08 -11.90
CA LYS A 128 -3.01 3.25 -12.27
C LYS A 128 -3.91 4.49 -12.33
N SER A 129 -3.45 5.61 -11.80
CA SER A 129 -4.17 6.89 -11.82
C SER A 129 -3.24 8.04 -12.16
N GLN A 130 -3.82 9.16 -12.56
CA GLN A 130 -3.07 10.34 -12.93
C GLN A 130 -2.56 11.10 -11.71
N VAL A 131 -1.37 11.69 -11.81
CA VAL A 131 -0.82 12.52 -10.74
C VAL A 131 -1.54 13.86 -10.70
N MET A 132 -2.48 13.98 -9.76
CA MET A 132 -3.32 15.17 -9.57
C MET A 132 -2.65 16.27 -8.72
N VAL A 133 -1.49 15.98 -8.13
CA VAL A 133 -0.73 16.94 -7.31
C VAL A 133 -0.19 18.07 -8.20
N PRO A 134 -0.41 19.36 -7.84
CA PRO A 134 0.13 20.49 -8.59
C PRO A 134 1.64 20.42 -8.74
N ALA A 135 2.16 20.77 -9.91
CA ALA A 135 3.59 20.67 -10.22
C ALA A 135 4.49 21.41 -9.21
N SER A 136 4.03 22.55 -8.68
CA SER A 136 4.75 23.32 -7.65
C SER A 136 4.95 22.57 -6.33
N SER A 137 4.06 21.64 -6.00
CA SER A 137 4.07 20.89 -4.73
C SER A 137 4.71 19.51 -4.86
N ARG A 138 4.95 19.03 -6.09
CA ARG A 138 5.48 17.68 -6.34
C ARG A 138 6.86 17.47 -5.72
N LYS A 139 7.75 18.46 -5.84
CA LYS A 139 9.13 18.35 -5.32
C LYS A 139 9.17 18.12 -3.81
N SER A 140 8.37 18.86 -3.03
CA SER A 140 8.32 18.70 -1.58
C SER A 140 7.67 17.38 -1.13
N LEU A 141 6.96 16.71 -2.03
CA LEU A 141 6.35 15.40 -1.79
C LEU A 141 7.18 14.25 -2.38
N GLY A 142 8.36 14.56 -2.93
CA GLY A 142 9.21 13.58 -3.61
C GLY A 142 8.58 12.96 -4.86
N ILE A 143 7.63 13.66 -5.48
CA ILE A 143 6.99 13.23 -6.72
C ILE A 143 7.84 13.76 -7.90
N PRO A 144 8.27 12.91 -8.84
CA PRO A 144 9.02 13.37 -10.01
C PRO A 144 8.23 14.42 -10.81
N ALA A 145 8.91 15.47 -11.28
CA ALA A 145 8.26 16.57 -12.01
C ALA A 145 7.53 16.08 -13.28
N THR A 146 8.11 15.10 -13.97
CA THR A 146 7.58 14.49 -15.19
C THR A 146 6.61 13.33 -14.93
N ALA A 147 6.29 13.02 -13.68
CA ALA A 147 5.33 11.97 -13.36
C ALA A 147 3.95 12.33 -13.93
N TYR A 148 3.41 11.40 -14.71
CA TYR A 148 2.10 11.54 -15.35
C TYR A 148 1.07 10.65 -14.63
N THR A 149 1.46 9.42 -14.33
CA THR A 149 0.62 8.48 -13.58
C THR A 149 1.35 7.92 -12.36
N TYR A 150 0.59 7.35 -11.44
CA TYR A 150 1.09 6.63 -10.29
C TYR A 150 0.18 5.45 -9.96
N CYS A 151 0.70 4.50 -9.18
CA CYS A 151 -0.10 3.50 -8.49
C CYS A 151 0.47 3.23 -7.10
N PHE A 152 -0.34 2.62 -6.24
CA PHE A 152 0.11 2.12 -4.96
C PHE A 152 0.68 0.70 -5.12
N ILE A 153 1.85 0.46 -4.53
CA ILE A 153 2.48 -0.85 -4.38
C ILE A 153 2.00 -1.43 -3.04
N HIS A 154 1.32 -2.56 -3.08
CA HIS A 154 0.89 -3.23 -1.86
C HIS A 154 2.05 -3.97 -1.17
N PRO A 155 2.05 -4.05 0.17
CA PRO A 155 2.99 -4.88 0.92
C PRO A 155 3.04 -6.32 0.40
N MET A 156 4.23 -6.90 0.40
CA MET A 156 4.46 -8.30 0.03
C MET A 156 4.54 -9.15 1.30
N GLU A 157 3.39 -9.54 1.84
CA GLU A 157 3.33 -10.24 3.13
C GLU A 157 4.14 -11.55 3.11
N HIS A 158 4.18 -12.25 1.98
CA HIS A 158 4.92 -13.51 1.83
C HIS A 158 6.44 -13.36 1.88
N VAL A 159 7.00 -12.14 1.74
CA VAL A 159 8.44 -11.91 1.93
C VAL A 159 8.79 -11.32 3.29
N ARG A 160 7.79 -10.89 4.07
CA ARG A 160 7.95 -10.15 5.33
C ARG A 160 8.93 -10.83 6.29
N HIS A 161 8.74 -12.13 6.55
CA HIS A 161 9.55 -12.90 7.50
C HIS A 161 11.05 -12.89 7.17
N TYR A 162 11.41 -12.78 5.90
CA TYR A 162 12.81 -12.73 5.47
C TYR A 162 13.46 -11.35 5.62
N LEU A 163 12.66 -10.30 5.76
CA LEU A 163 13.14 -8.92 5.85
C LEU A 163 13.35 -8.45 7.31
N HIS A 164 12.88 -9.20 8.32
CA HIS A 164 12.98 -8.81 9.74
C HIS A 164 14.42 -8.59 10.23
N GLY A 165 15.42 -9.20 9.61
CA GLY A 165 16.84 -9.02 9.95
C GLY A 165 17.52 -7.84 9.24
N LEU A 166 16.84 -7.18 8.29
CA LEU A 166 17.44 -6.08 7.52
C LEU A 166 17.42 -4.77 8.30
N GLN A 167 18.54 -4.06 8.26
CA GLN A 167 18.62 -2.69 8.72
C GLN A 167 17.94 -1.76 7.70
N LEU A 168 16.68 -1.39 7.95
CA LEU A 168 15.88 -0.56 7.01
C LEU A 168 16.53 0.78 6.66
N SER A 169 17.35 1.34 7.54
CA SER A 169 18.11 2.57 7.25
C SER A 169 19.19 2.41 6.17
N LYS A 170 19.60 1.17 5.86
CA LYS A 170 20.52 0.84 4.77
C LYS A 170 19.80 0.25 3.56
N HIS A 171 18.63 -0.32 3.79
CA HIS A 171 17.83 -1.04 2.80
C HIS A 171 16.43 -0.40 2.70
N GLU A 172 16.39 0.87 2.33
CA GLU A 172 15.15 1.67 2.28
C GLU A 172 14.08 1.06 1.36
N TRP A 173 14.51 0.36 0.29
CA TRP A 173 13.64 -0.41 -0.60
C TRP A 173 12.82 -1.48 0.13
N ALA A 174 13.32 -2.01 1.26
CA ALA A 174 12.60 -3.01 2.04
C ALA A 174 11.36 -2.43 2.72
N SER A 175 11.33 -1.11 2.98
CA SER A 175 10.11 -0.44 3.46
C SER A 175 8.97 -0.52 2.45
N VAL A 176 9.25 -0.52 1.14
CA VAL A 176 8.21 -0.74 0.11
C VAL A 176 7.61 -2.13 0.23
N LEU A 177 8.44 -3.15 0.46
CA LEU A 177 7.97 -4.53 0.54
C LEU A 177 7.20 -4.79 1.84
N LEU A 178 7.58 -4.12 2.93
CA LEU A 178 6.96 -4.28 4.24
C LEU A 178 5.68 -3.46 4.44
N MET A 179 5.66 -2.22 3.93
CA MET A 179 4.61 -1.23 4.21
C MET A 179 3.89 -0.74 2.95
N GLY A 180 4.41 -1.07 1.77
CA GLY A 180 3.94 -0.53 0.50
C GLY A 180 4.58 0.80 0.14
N GLY A 181 4.13 1.37 -0.97
CA GLY A 181 4.71 2.60 -1.51
C GLY A 181 3.98 3.11 -2.74
N TYR A 182 4.50 4.16 -3.36
CA TYR A 182 3.97 4.71 -4.59
C TYR A 182 4.99 4.52 -5.72
N ALA A 183 4.55 3.93 -6.83
CA ALA A 183 5.30 3.92 -8.07
C ALA A 183 4.82 5.05 -8.97
N TYR A 184 5.74 5.85 -9.49
CA TYR A 184 5.45 6.95 -10.41
C TYR A 184 5.94 6.62 -11.81
N PHE A 185 5.14 6.94 -12.82
CA PHE A 185 5.43 6.67 -14.22
C PHE A 185 5.31 7.93 -15.07
N ASP A 186 6.11 8.04 -16.12
CA ASP A 186 5.94 9.07 -17.14
C ASP A 186 4.75 8.77 -18.08
N ASN A 187 4.56 9.63 -19.07
CA ASN A 187 3.50 9.48 -20.08
C ASN A 187 3.73 8.31 -21.04
N THR A 188 4.89 7.66 -20.99
CA THR A 188 5.21 6.43 -21.75
C THR A 188 5.10 5.16 -20.91
N SER A 189 4.55 5.26 -19.69
CA SER A 189 4.48 4.18 -18.71
C SER A 189 5.84 3.65 -18.23
N ARG A 190 6.92 4.41 -18.40
CA ARG A 190 8.22 4.06 -17.82
C ARG A 190 8.25 4.48 -16.36
N LEU A 191 8.74 3.60 -15.49
CA LEU A 191 8.94 3.87 -14.07
C LEU A 191 9.96 5.00 -13.89
N LEU A 192 9.60 6.01 -13.10
CA LEU A 192 10.44 7.17 -12.79
C LEU A 192 11.03 7.08 -11.39
N ALA A 193 10.21 6.70 -10.41
CA ALA A 193 10.61 6.63 -9.01
C ALA A 193 9.66 5.71 -8.24
N VAL A 194 10.17 5.18 -7.14
CA VAL A 194 9.37 4.52 -6.11
C VAL A 194 9.56 5.29 -4.80
N ASN A 195 8.47 5.61 -4.13
CA ASN A 195 8.50 6.20 -2.79
C ASN A 195 7.97 5.18 -1.79
N ALA A 196 8.71 4.90 -0.72
CA ALA A 196 8.30 3.96 0.31
C ALA A 196 7.42 4.64 1.36
N ILE A 197 6.45 3.90 1.90
CA ILE A 197 5.79 4.26 3.16
C ILE A 197 6.66 3.75 4.32
N THR A 198 6.83 4.57 5.35
CA THR A 198 7.60 4.22 6.55
C THR A 198 6.99 4.80 7.81
N LEU A 199 7.32 4.18 8.94
CA LEU A 199 7.02 4.69 10.28
C LEU A 199 8.14 5.55 10.85
N ALA A 200 9.33 5.50 10.23
CA ALA A 200 10.42 6.39 10.60
C ALA A 200 10.03 7.84 10.24
N PRO A 201 10.30 8.82 11.10
CA PRO A 201 10.05 10.22 10.76
C PRO A 201 10.76 10.60 9.46
N SER A 202 10.05 11.26 8.56
CA SER A 202 10.65 11.92 7.38
C SER A 202 10.12 13.34 7.23
N ASP A 203 10.80 14.15 6.42
CA ASP A 203 10.38 15.52 6.09
C ASP A 203 9.08 15.54 5.26
N THR A 204 8.65 14.37 4.75
CA THR A 204 7.46 14.20 3.93
C THR A 204 6.47 13.29 4.64
N GLY A 205 5.47 13.87 5.31
CA GLY A 205 4.42 13.11 5.98
C GLY A 205 3.27 12.73 5.04
N LEU A 206 2.79 11.49 5.16
CA LEU A 206 1.45 11.08 4.72
C LEU A 206 0.61 10.82 5.96
N VAL A 207 -0.28 11.76 6.29
CA VAL A 207 -1.24 11.51 7.38
C VAL A 207 -2.39 10.68 6.81
N LEU A 208 -2.52 9.42 7.27
CA LEU A 208 -3.73 8.65 7.05
C LEU A 208 -4.76 9.11 8.07
N VAL A 209 -5.61 10.04 7.67
CA VAL A 209 -6.72 10.48 8.50
C VAL A 209 -7.87 9.48 8.32
N GLY A 210 -8.19 8.75 9.38
CA GLY A 210 -9.31 7.81 9.42
C GLY A 210 -10.61 8.50 9.78
N HIS A 211 -10.91 9.65 9.19
CA HIS A 211 -12.18 10.31 9.48
C HIS A 211 -13.31 9.56 8.79
N GLU A 212 -14.44 9.35 9.47
CA GLU A 212 -15.63 8.63 9.01
C GLU A 212 -15.90 8.83 7.51
N VAL A 213 -15.36 7.91 6.71
CA VAL A 213 -15.41 8.03 5.26
C VAL A 213 -16.83 7.68 4.83
N HIS A 214 -17.56 8.64 4.26
CA HIS A 214 -18.90 8.38 3.78
C HIS A 214 -18.87 7.18 2.81
N ASN A 215 -19.79 6.23 3.00
CA ASN A 215 -19.87 5.07 2.13
C ASN A 215 -18.64 4.12 2.14
N ALA A 216 -17.82 4.15 3.20
CA ALA A 216 -16.67 3.25 3.39
C ALA A 216 -17.01 1.77 3.17
N GLN A 217 -18.18 1.31 3.64
CA GLN A 217 -18.56 -0.10 3.48
C GLN A 217 -18.76 -0.48 2.00
N ALA A 218 -19.41 0.35 1.19
CA ALA A 218 -19.57 0.06 -0.23
C ALA A 218 -18.22 0.09 -0.96
N ALA A 219 -17.32 0.99 -0.54
CA ALA A 219 -15.96 1.02 -1.06
C ALA A 219 -15.21 -0.28 -0.75
N LEU A 220 -15.29 -0.77 0.50
CA LEU A 220 -14.74 -2.07 0.89
C LEU A 220 -15.33 -3.23 0.06
N ASP A 221 -16.66 -3.27 -0.13
CA ASP A 221 -17.34 -4.30 -0.91
C ASP A 221 -16.85 -4.32 -2.39
N VAL A 222 -16.63 -3.14 -2.99
CA VAL A 222 -16.10 -3.01 -4.36
C VAL A 222 -14.62 -3.36 -4.43
N LEU A 223 -13.80 -2.88 -3.49
CA LEU A 223 -12.38 -3.20 -3.40
C LEU A 223 -12.18 -4.71 -3.24
N GLN A 224 -12.98 -5.37 -2.41
CA GLN A 224 -12.92 -6.81 -2.22
C GLN A 224 -13.30 -7.56 -3.50
N ARG A 225 -14.43 -7.21 -4.13
CA ARG A 225 -14.88 -7.86 -5.38
C ARG A 225 -13.92 -7.65 -6.56
N SER A 226 -13.21 -6.52 -6.59
CA SER A 226 -12.22 -6.19 -7.62
C SER A 226 -10.81 -6.72 -7.32
N GLY A 227 -10.61 -7.41 -6.18
CA GLY A 227 -9.30 -7.91 -5.76
C GLY A 227 -8.30 -6.82 -5.37
N ARG A 228 -8.79 -5.61 -5.06
CA ARG A 228 -8.00 -4.43 -4.66
C ARG A 228 -7.93 -4.24 -3.15
N LEU A 229 -8.71 -4.99 -2.38
CA LEU A 229 -8.59 -5.08 -0.93
C LEU A 229 -7.52 -6.12 -0.60
N VAL A 230 -6.41 -5.67 -0.02
CA VAL A 230 -5.26 -6.52 0.32
C VAL A 230 -5.08 -6.54 1.83
N GLU A 231 -4.70 -7.70 2.38
CA GLU A 231 -4.36 -7.82 3.80
C GLU A 231 -3.22 -6.87 4.15
N THR A 232 -3.33 -6.21 5.29
CA THR A 232 -2.25 -5.35 5.76
C THR A 232 -1.12 -6.19 6.35
N ALA A 233 0.02 -5.56 6.55
CA ALA A 233 1.11 -6.08 7.36
C ALA A 233 0.63 -6.56 8.76
N GLU A 234 1.11 -7.72 9.23
CA GLU A 234 0.85 -8.29 10.57
C GLU A 234 0.80 -7.25 11.71
N ASP A 235 1.78 -6.36 11.76
CA ASP A 235 1.84 -5.29 12.74
C ASP A 235 0.66 -4.31 12.70
N LEU A 236 0.17 -3.97 11.51
CA LEU A 236 -1.03 -3.16 11.33
C LEU A 236 -2.30 -3.96 11.69
N ARG A 237 -2.33 -5.26 11.38
CA ARG A 237 -3.42 -6.16 11.82
C ARG A 237 -3.50 -6.26 13.33
N HIS A 238 -2.35 -6.32 14.02
CA HIS A 238 -2.28 -6.26 15.48
C HIS A 238 -2.80 -4.93 16.06
N ALA A 239 -2.65 -3.83 15.32
CA ALA A 239 -3.27 -2.54 15.64
C ALA A 239 -4.77 -2.45 15.24
N GLY A 240 -5.32 -3.52 14.65
CA GLY A 240 -6.72 -3.65 14.25
C GLY A 240 -7.01 -3.33 12.78
N PHE A 241 -6.03 -2.95 11.97
CA PHE A 241 -6.21 -2.67 10.55
C PHE A 241 -5.99 -3.96 9.76
N ASP A 242 -7.02 -4.76 9.50
CA ASP A 242 -6.88 -6.11 8.92
C ASP A 242 -6.56 -6.10 7.42
N ALA A 243 -7.22 -5.21 6.67
CA ALA A 243 -7.01 -5.05 5.24
C ALA A 243 -7.14 -3.59 4.82
N PHE A 244 -6.52 -3.21 3.70
CA PHE A 244 -6.76 -1.91 3.08
C PHE A 244 -6.78 -2.00 1.56
N GLY A 245 -7.41 -1.03 0.93
CA GLY A 245 -7.31 -0.78 -0.51
C GLY A 245 -7.11 0.70 -0.77
N TRP A 246 -6.36 1.00 -1.83
CA TRP A 246 -6.21 2.35 -2.32
C TRP A 246 -7.38 2.69 -3.24
N VAL A 247 -8.00 3.86 -3.04
CA VAL A 247 -9.06 4.40 -3.89
C VAL A 247 -8.63 5.74 -4.46
N HIS A 248 -8.93 5.96 -5.74
CA HIS A 248 -8.51 7.16 -6.44
C HIS A 248 -9.41 8.35 -6.16
N GLY A 249 -8.74 9.50 -6.07
CA GLY A 249 -9.35 10.79 -5.86
C GLY A 249 -10.13 11.32 -7.06
N ALA A 250 -11.02 12.28 -6.79
CA ALA A 250 -11.64 13.13 -7.79
C ALA A 250 -10.98 14.52 -7.76
N ASN A 251 -10.78 15.16 -8.91
CA ASN A 251 -10.51 16.59 -8.95
C ASN A 251 -11.44 17.33 -9.93
N PRO A 252 -12.65 17.71 -9.46
CA PRO A 252 -13.60 18.43 -10.30
C PRO A 252 -13.11 19.83 -10.71
N ALA A 253 -12.18 20.45 -9.97
CA ALA A 253 -11.71 21.82 -10.25
C ALA A 253 -10.90 21.95 -11.55
N ILE A 254 -10.41 20.84 -12.11
CA ILE A 254 -9.66 20.80 -13.37
C ILE A 254 -10.37 19.97 -14.45
N GLY A 255 -11.66 19.66 -14.27
CA GLY A 255 -12.48 18.94 -15.27
C GLY A 255 -12.14 17.46 -15.41
N TRP A 256 -11.50 16.87 -14.41
CA TRP A 256 -11.13 15.45 -14.42
C TRP A 256 -12.31 14.57 -14.01
N PRO A 257 -12.45 13.36 -14.58
CA PRO A 257 -13.59 12.51 -14.36
C PRO A 257 -13.79 12.26 -12.87
N GLN A 258 -15.07 12.12 -12.51
CA GLN A 258 -15.51 11.78 -11.16
C GLN A 258 -14.58 10.70 -10.59
N GLY A 259 -14.05 10.93 -9.38
CA GLY A 259 -13.25 9.93 -8.68
C GLY A 259 -14.03 8.63 -8.50
N GLU A 260 -13.42 7.62 -7.89
CA GLU A 260 -14.12 6.35 -7.74
C GLU A 260 -15.45 6.51 -6.99
N THR A 261 -16.51 6.02 -7.61
CA THR A 261 -17.84 5.93 -7.01
C THR A 261 -18.13 4.50 -6.61
N PHE A 262 -18.71 4.32 -5.44
CA PHE A 262 -19.07 3.04 -4.87
C PHE A 262 -20.59 3.00 -4.68
N ASP A 263 -21.28 2.07 -5.33
CA ASP A 263 -22.75 2.05 -5.40
C ASP A 263 -23.37 3.38 -5.88
N GLY A 264 -22.69 4.07 -6.82
CA GLY A 264 -23.14 5.36 -7.37
C GLY A 264 -22.86 6.58 -6.50
N CYS A 265 -22.24 6.41 -5.33
CA CYS A 265 -21.91 7.48 -4.38
C CYS A 265 -20.38 7.66 -4.28
N PRO A 266 -19.86 8.90 -4.18
CA PRO A 266 -18.44 9.13 -3.92
C PRO A 266 -18.06 8.66 -2.51
N LEU A 267 -16.75 8.51 -2.28
CA LEU A 267 -16.16 8.16 -0.98
C LEU A 267 -16.35 9.24 0.10
N SER A 268 -16.60 10.49 -0.27
CA SER A 268 -16.88 11.57 0.67
C SER A 268 -17.80 12.60 0.04
N VAL A 269 -18.63 13.20 0.88
CA VAL A 269 -19.49 14.34 0.52
C VAL A 269 -18.87 15.58 1.18
N GLY A 270 -17.99 16.29 0.47
CA GLY A 270 -17.43 17.57 0.93
C GLY A 270 -15.91 17.61 0.97
N ASP A 271 -15.25 16.59 1.55
CA ASP A 271 -13.79 16.51 1.56
C ASP A 271 -13.27 15.88 0.28
N SER A 272 -12.51 16.66 -0.47
CA SER A 272 -11.89 16.22 -1.70
C SER A 272 -10.60 15.46 -1.41
N TYR A 273 -10.65 14.13 -1.43
CA TYR A 273 -9.46 13.28 -1.51
C TYR A 273 -8.81 13.42 -2.89
N TYR A 274 -8.33 14.61 -3.27
CA TYR A 274 -7.84 14.94 -4.62
C TYR A 274 -6.75 13.99 -5.13
N HIS A 275 -6.05 13.34 -4.20
CA HIS A 275 -4.88 12.52 -4.47
C HIS A 275 -5.10 11.06 -4.13
N GLY A 276 -6.35 10.64 -3.86
CA GLY A 276 -6.70 9.31 -3.40
C GLY A 276 -6.68 9.15 -1.88
N ALA A 277 -7.12 7.99 -1.42
CA ALA A 277 -7.22 7.64 -0.01
C ALA A 277 -7.01 6.14 0.21
N PHE A 278 -6.64 5.75 1.42
CA PHE A 278 -6.75 4.37 1.86
C PHE A 278 -8.09 4.14 2.51
N VAL A 279 -8.81 3.11 2.07
CA VAL A 279 -9.97 2.57 2.77
C VAL A 279 -9.51 1.30 3.47
N TYR A 280 -9.71 1.21 4.78
CA TYR A 280 -9.30 0.06 5.56
C TYR A 280 -10.48 -0.63 6.23
N TYR A 281 -10.34 -1.93 6.41
CA TYR A 281 -11.24 -2.74 7.23
C TYR A 281 -10.62 -2.90 8.62
N ARG A 282 -11.38 -2.54 9.65
CA ARG A 282 -10.99 -2.70 11.06
C ARG A 282 -11.96 -3.65 11.75
N LYS A 283 -11.48 -4.82 12.18
CA LYS A 283 -12.32 -5.80 12.86
C LYS A 283 -12.96 -5.21 14.11
N GLY A 284 -14.28 -5.40 14.22
CA GLY A 284 -15.06 -4.94 15.37
C GLY A 284 -15.50 -3.47 15.32
N VAL A 285 -15.16 -2.73 14.26
CA VAL A 285 -15.65 -1.36 14.04
C VAL A 285 -16.67 -1.36 12.90
N ALA A 286 -17.89 -0.93 13.20
CA ALA A 286 -18.93 -0.79 12.18
C ALA A 286 -18.57 0.39 11.26
N MET A 287 -18.54 0.14 9.94
CA MET A 287 -18.27 1.17 8.95
C MET A 287 -19.58 1.79 8.45
N PRO A 288 -19.66 3.12 8.30
CA PRO A 288 -20.86 3.77 7.82
C PRO A 288 -21.17 3.38 6.37
N ARG A 289 -22.44 3.04 6.12
CA ARG A 289 -23.01 2.87 4.78
C ARG A 289 -24.06 3.95 4.57
N GLN A 290 -23.60 5.17 4.32
CA GLN A 290 -24.47 6.31 4.08
C GLN A 290 -24.23 6.84 2.67
N CYS A 291 -25.06 6.39 1.72
CA CYS A 291 -25.41 7.24 0.60
C CYS A 291 -26.46 8.21 1.16
N ALA A 292 -26.10 9.49 1.30
CA ALA A 292 -27.14 10.50 1.41
C ALA A 292 -27.96 10.36 0.13
N ASN A 293 -29.19 9.85 0.24
CA ASN A 293 -30.21 10.20 -0.72
C ASN A 293 -30.27 11.72 -0.65
N THR A 294 -29.58 12.41 -1.55
CA THR A 294 -29.90 13.78 -1.89
C THR A 294 -31.32 13.68 -2.38
N GLY A 295 -32.26 13.88 -1.44
CA GLY A 295 -33.67 13.99 -1.74
C GLY A 295 -33.81 15.11 -2.75
N VAL A 296 -33.82 14.73 -4.02
CA VAL A 296 -34.70 15.39 -4.96
C VAL A 296 -36.07 15.06 -4.40
N ASN A 297 -36.56 15.96 -3.54
CA ASN A 297 -37.98 16.06 -3.30
C ASN A 297 -38.58 16.27 -4.69
N GLU A 298 -39.08 15.20 -5.29
CA GLU A 298 -40.22 15.32 -6.20
C GLU A 298 -41.34 15.92 -5.35
N GLU A 299 -41.34 17.26 -5.24
CA GLU A 299 -42.55 17.98 -4.93
C GLU A 299 -43.52 17.66 -6.07
N HIS A 300 -44.34 16.64 -5.86
CA HIS A 300 -45.64 16.53 -6.50
C HIS A 300 -46.43 17.79 -6.16
N GLY A 301 -46.23 18.82 -6.97
CA GLY A 301 -47.17 19.91 -7.13
C GLY A 301 -48.43 19.37 -7.77
N GLU A 302 -49.33 18.81 -6.95
CA GLU A 302 -50.75 18.86 -7.24
C GLU A 302 -51.17 20.34 -7.25
N SER A 303 -51.15 20.96 -8.43
CA SER A 303 -51.93 22.16 -8.69
C SER A 303 -53.02 21.80 -9.69
N GLY A 304 -54.19 21.44 -9.16
CA GLY A 304 -55.42 21.61 -9.91
C GLY A 304 -55.65 23.11 -10.17
N GLY A 305 -56.20 23.43 -11.33
CA GLY A 305 -56.86 24.72 -11.54
C GLY A 305 -56.62 25.40 -12.88
N ALA A 306 -57.62 25.27 -13.74
CA ALA A 306 -58.07 26.26 -14.72
C ALA A 306 -57.23 26.49 -16.00
N ASP A 307 -57.76 25.89 -17.06
CA ASP A 307 -57.86 26.43 -18.43
C ASP A 307 -58.07 27.96 -18.44
N PRO A 308 -57.30 28.70 -19.26
CA PRO A 308 -57.98 29.48 -20.27
C PRO A 308 -57.27 29.50 -21.64
N GLN A 309 -58.07 29.21 -22.66
CA GLN A 309 -58.18 29.96 -23.92
C GLN A 309 -56.87 30.33 -24.62
N ASN A 310 -56.57 29.49 -25.61
CA ASN A 310 -55.69 29.76 -26.74
C ASN A 310 -56.36 30.77 -27.71
N PRO A 311 -55.69 31.88 -28.06
CA PRO A 311 -55.66 32.25 -29.47
C PRO A 311 -54.32 32.82 -29.95
N GLY A 312 -53.92 32.42 -31.17
CA GLY A 312 -53.11 33.21 -32.11
C GLY A 312 -51.59 33.14 -31.88
N GLN A 313 -50.88 32.35 -32.68
CA GLN A 313 -50.29 32.75 -33.97
C GLN A 313 -49.07 33.69 -33.89
N ASP A 314 -47.96 33.12 -34.36
CA ASP A 314 -47.04 33.67 -35.35
C ASP A 314 -45.80 34.51 -34.95
N HIS A 315 -44.69 33.97 -35.47
CA HIS A 315 -43.47 34.59 -36.00
C HIS A 315 -42.22 34.82 -35.13
N MET A 316 -41.17 34.08 -35.55
CA MET A 316 -39.81 34.53 -35.89
C MET A 316 -39.15 35.57 -34.98
N TYR A 317 -38.13 35.15 -34.22
CA TYR A 317 -36.71 35.19 -34.60
C TYR A 317 -35.90 34.30 -33.66
#